data_AF-A0A9D4ZS53-F1
#
_entry.id   AF-A0A9D4ZS53-F1
#
_cell.length_a   1.000
_cell.length_b   1.000
_cell.length_c   1.000
_cell.angle_alpha   90.00
_cell.angle_beta   90.00
_cell.angle_gamma   90.00
#
_symmetry.space_group_name_H-M   'P 1'
#
loop_
_entity.id
_entity.type
_entity.pdbx_description
1 polymer ?
#
loop_
_entity_poly.entity_id
_entity_poly.type
_entity_poly.pdbx_seq_one_letter_code
_entity_poly.pdbx_strand_id
1 'polypeptide(L)'
;MANNFYLSLSLTLLFTLTVTVTVTVTVTESSKFMDDVKPSIPLVSFLERLQQTAFDTFNDSKFDPKTYVDLPLKFPLSVTDQAFQNLPKSSTGSVSVHDLKLFIDKYFEGAGDDLVYFHPEDFVPEPEGFLPKVKNREVRAWAVKVHSLWKNLSRKVSSEVKTHPSYHTLLPVPGSVIIPGSRFREVYYWDSYWVIRGLLASKMYKTAKSIVINLISFIDEYGFVLNGARTYYTNRSQPPLLSAMIYEIYSRTGDVELVKRSLPALLKEYEFWNSDIHKVTVSDAQGCTHTLNRYNARWNKPRPESSTMVCLVC
;
A
#
# COMPACT_ATOMS: atom_id res chain seq x y z
N MET A 1 84.68 -13.58 45.69
CA MET A 1 83.54 -14.43 45.33
C MET A 1 82.40 -13.51 44.94
N ALA A 2 82.18 -13.33 43.64
CA ALA A 2 81.23 -12.36 43.09
C ALA A 2 79.84 -13.02 42.94
N ASN A 3 78.80 -12.35 43.44
CA ASN A 3 77.40 -12.70 43.20
C ASN A 3 76.85 -11.78 42.10
N ASN A 4 76.41 -12.39 40.99
CA ASN A 4 75.70 -11.73 39.91
C ASN A 4 74.21 -11.58 40.26
N PHE A 5 73.71 -10.35 40.28
CA PHE A 5 72.28 -10.05 40.20
C PHE A 5 71.88 -9.89 38.73
N TYR A 6 71.02 -10.77 38.22
CA TYR A 6 70.32 -10.56 36.95
C TYR A 6 68.87 -10.14 37.25
N LEU A 7 68.51 -8.96 36.76
CA LEU A 7 67.16 -8.41 36.78
C LEU A 7 66.32 -9.15 35.72
N SER A 8 65.21 -9.74 36.13
CA SER A 8 64.20 -10.35 35.25
C SER A 8 63.39 -9.25 34.55
N LEU A 9 63.49 -9.16 33.22
CA LEU A 9 62.57 -8.37 32.39
C LEU A 9 61.55 -9.33 31.77
N SER A 10 60.35 -9.38 32.34
CA SER A 10 59.24 -10.16 31.81
C SER A 10 58.53 -9.35 30.72
N LEU A 11 58.72 -9.76 29.46
CA LEU A 11 58.01 -9.21 28.30
C LEU A 11 56.68 -9.95 28.13
N THR A 12 55.60 -9.45 28.72
CA THR A 12 54.25 -9.95 28.46
C THR A 12 53.79 -9.49 27.07
N LEU A 13 53.76 -10.43 26.13
CA LEU A 13 53.21 -10.24 24.79
C LEU A 13 51.68 -10.29 24.88
N LEU A 14 51.01 -9.13 24.81
CA LEU A 14 49.55 -9.04 24.76
C LEU A 14 49.10 -9.41 23.33
N PHE A 15 48.63 -10.64 23.12
CA PHE A 15 47.95 -11.01 21.88
C PHE A 15 46.56 -10.37 21.87
N THR A 16 46.39 -9.28 21.12
CA THR A 16 45.07 -8.74 20.79
C THR A 16 44.40 -9.67 19.78
N LEU A 17 43.44 -10.47 20.24
CA LEU A 17 42.58 -11.28 19.39
C LEU A 17 41.55 -10.36 18.72
N THR A 18 41.85 -9.83 17.54
CA THR A 18 40.86 -9.18 16.69
C THR A 18 39.92 -10.24 16.13
N VAL A 19 38.73 -10.39 16.72
CA VAL A 19 37.65 -11.19 16.14
C VAL A 19 37.01 -10.37 15.02
N THR A 20 37.48 -10.57 13.80
CA THR A 20 36.72 -10.15 12.61
C THR A 20 35.49 -11.03 12.47
N VAL A 21 34.32 -10.51 12.83
CA VAL A 21 33.04 -11.13 12.49
C VAL A 21 32.78 -10.87 11.01
N THR A 22 33.20 -11.80 10.16
CA THR A 22 32.76 -11.83 8.76
C THR A 22 31.30 -12.27 8.73
N VAL A 23 30.38 -11.32 8.57
CA VAL A 23 29.00 -11.62 8.20
C VAL A 23 29.03 -12.01 6.72
N THR A 24 29.15 -13.31 6.46
CA THR A 24 28.88 -13.87 5.12
C THR A 24 27.38 -13.77 4.87
N VAL A 25 26.96 -12.71 4.17
CA VAL A 25 25.67 -12.69 3.50
C VAL A 25 25.78 -13.63 2.32
N THR A 26 25.24 -14.84 2.44
CA THR A 26 25.01 -15.69 1.28
C THR A 26 23.94 -15.02 0.43
N VAL A 27 24.37 -14.22 -0.55
CA VAL A 27 23.55 -13.82 -1.68
C VAL A 27 23.26 -15.11 -2.44
N THR A 28 22.13 -15.73 -2.13
CA THR A 28 21.54 -16.71 -3.03
C THR A 28 21.22 -15.95 -4.31
N GLU A 29 21.73 -16.42 -5.44
CA GLU A 29 21.30 -15.97 -6.77
C GLU A 29 19.80 -16.23 -6.90
N SER A 30 18.99 -15.27 -6.48
CA SER A 30 17.60 -15.16 -6.85
C SER A 30 17.53 -14.37 -8.16
N SER A 31 18.10 -14.93 -9.23
CA SER A 31 17.87 -14.45 -10.60
C SER A 31 16.50 -14.89 -11.15
N LYS A 32 15.49 -14.92 -10.29
CA LYS A 32 14.07 -14.82 -10.64
C LYS A 32 13.53 -13.51 -10.09
N PHE A 33 14.05 -12.38 -10.57
CA PHE A 33 13.33 -11.12 -10.41
C PHE A 33 12.09 -11.17 -11.32
N MET A 34 10.99 -11.69 -10.75
CA MET A 34 9.59 -11.54 -11.15
C MET A 34 9.38 -11.04 -12.59
N ASP A 35 9.38 -11.98 -13.54
CA ASP A 35 9.01 -11.71 -14.93
C ASP A 35 7.50 -11.83 -15.21
N ASP A 36 6.68 -12.14 -14.21
CA ASP A 36 5.23 -12.06 -14.38
C ASP A 36 4.70 -10.79 -13.74
N VAL A 37 4.29 -9.84 -14.59
CA VAL A 37 3.10 -9.03 -14.27
C VAL A 37 2.03 -10.06 -13.92
N LYS A 38 1.67 -10.22 -12.63
CA LYS A 38 0.57 -11.11 -12.21
C LYS A 38 -0.59 -10.81 -13.18
N PRO A 39 -0.99 -11.75 -14.05
CA PRO A 39 -1.96 -11.48 -15.10
C PRO A 39 -3.17 -10.81 -14.49
N SER A 40 -3.73 -9.82 -15.19
CA SER A 40 -4.96 -9.15 -14.76
C SER A 40 -5.94 -10.23 -14.31
N ILE A 41 -6.26 -10.22 -13.01
CA ILE A 41 -7.08 -11.26 -12.41
C ILE A 41 -8.37 -11.33 -13.23
N PRO A 42 -8.88 -12.52 -13.60
CA PRO A 42 -10.08 -12.67 -14.42
C PRO A 42 -11.25 -11.77 -13.99
N LEU A 43 -11.35 -11.51 -12.67
CA LEU A 43 -12.26 -10.55 -12.09
C LEU A 43 -12.08 -9.12 -12.63
N VAL A 44 -10.86 -8.56 -12.60
CA VAL A 44 -10.59 -7.20 -13.07
C VAL A 44 -11.03 -7.02 -14.52
N SER A 45 -10.65 -7.95 -15.40
CA SER A 45 -11.06 -7.90 -16.80
C SER A 45 -12.57 -8.02 -17.00
N PHE A 46 -13.26 -8.77 -16.14
CA PHE A 46 -14.73 -8.81 -16.14
C PHE A 46 -15.33 -7.48 -15.68
N LEU A 47 -14.82 -6.90 -14.60
CA LEU A 47 -15.29 -5.62 -14.08
C LEU A 47 -15.04 -4.46 -15.06
N GLU A 48 -13.98 -4.50 -15.86
CA GLU A 48 -13.76 -3.54 -16.96
C GLU A 48 -14.86 -3.65 -18.04
N ARG A 49 -15.32 -4.86 -18.39
CA ARG A 49 -16.45 -5.05 -19.32
C ARG A 49 -17.77 -4.54 -18.72
N LEU A 50 -18.00 -4.81 -17.43
CA LEU A 50 -19.15 -4.28 -16.70
C LEU A 50 -19.12 -2.75 -16.68
N GLN A 51 -17.96 -2.16 -16.36
CA GLN A 51 -17.74 -0.72 -16.34
C GLN A 51 -18.05 -0.09 -17.69
N GLN A 52 -17.54 -0.65 -18.80
CA GLN A 52 -17.83 -0.15 -20.14
C GLN A 52 -19.33 -0.23 -20.46
N THR A 53 -19.97 -1.36 -20.14
CA THR A 53 -21.42 -1.53 -20.36
C THR A 53 -22.22 -0.53 -19.54
N ALA A 54 -21.82 -0.25 -18.30
CA ALA A 54 -22.45 0.74 -17.45
C ALA A 54 -22.26 2.17 -17.96
N PHE A 55 -21.08 2.49 -18.49
CA PHE A 55 -20.81 3.78 -19.13
C PHE A 55 -21.75 4.01 -20.33
N ASP A 56 -21.83 3.02 -21.22
CA ASP A 56 -22.67 3.08 -22.43
C ASP A 56 -24.17 3.11 -22.11
N THR A 57 -24.58 2.44 -21.03
CA THR A 57 -26.00 2.27 -20.64
C THR A 57 -26.53 3.45 -19.83
N PHE A 58 -25.78 3.94 -18.84
CA PHE A 58 -26.27 4.95 -17.92
C PHE A 58 -26.06 6.39 -18.40
N ASN A 59 -25.04 6.64 -19.23
CA ASN A 59 -24.71 7.96 -19.77
C ASN A 59 -24.74 9.08 -18.70
N ASP A 60 -24.24 8.77 -17.50
CA ASP A 60 -24.29 9.67 -16.35
C ASP A 60 -23.09 10.61 -16.36
N SER A 61 -23.35 11.92 -16.29
CA SER A 61 -22.33 12.96 -16.11
C SER A 61 -21.43 12.78 -14.88
N LYS A 62 -21.88 12.00 -13.88
CA LYS A 62 -21.14 11.66 -12.65
C LYS A 62 -20.59 10.24 -12.64
N PHE A 63 -20.51 9.59 -13.81
CA PHE A 63 -19.99 8.23 -13.93
C PHE A 63 -18.58 8.11 -13.33
N ASP A 64 -18.42 7.15 -12.43
CA ASP A 64 -17.14 6.83 -11.82
C ASP A 64 -16.70 5.40 -12.21
N PRO A 65 -15.69 5.24 -13.09
CA PRO A 65 -15.19 3.91 -13.46
C PRO A 65 -14.66 3.11 -12.26
N LYS A 66 -14.08 3.77 -11.26
CA LYS A 66 -13.53 3.10 -10.07
C LYS A 66 -14.62 2.40 -9.27
N THR A 67 -15.81 2.99 -9.21
CA THR A 67 -16.94 2.39 -8.49
C THR A 67 -17.25 0.98 -9.01
N TYR A 68 -17.16 0.75 -10.32
CA TYR A 68 -17.45 -0.55 -10.93
C TYR A 68 -16.32 -1.58 -10.76
N VAL A 69 -15.05 -1.16 -10.80
CA VAL A 69 -13.91 -2.08 -10.56
C VAL A 69 -13.66 -2.37 -9.08
N ASP A 70 -14.39 -1.71 -8.19
CA ASP A 70 -14.38 -1.94 -6.75
C ASP A 70 -15.54 -2.84 -6.27
N LEU A 71 -16.45 -3.25 -7.16
CA LEU A 71 -17.61 -4.06 -6.78
C LEU A 71 -17.19 -5.48 -6.38
N PRO A 72 -17.47 -5.91 -5.13
CA PRO A 72 -17.31 -7.30 -4.73
C PRO A 72 -18.38 -8.18 -5.39
N LEU A 73 -18.03 -9.42 -5.71
CA LEU A 73 -19.01 -10.40 -6.19
C LEU A 73 -19.82 -11.01 -5.03
N LYS A 74 -21.10 -11.28 -5.28
CA LYS A 74 -21.96 -12.14 -4.42
C LYS A 74 -21.85 -13.63 -4.76
N PHE A 75 -21.46 -13.94 -5.99
CA PHE A 75 -21.39 -15.30 -6.55
C PHE A 75 -20.06 -15.53 -7.27
N PRO A 76 -19.64 -16.78 -7.50
CA PRO A 76 -18.42 -17.08 -8.25
C PRO A 76 -18.39 -16.37 -9.60
N LEU A 77 -17.21 -15.90 -10.02
CA LEU A 77 -17.03 -15.18 -11.28
C LEU A 77 -17.61 -15.92 -12.49
N SER A 78 -17.49 -17.25 -12.54
CA SER A 78 -18.04 -18.06 -13.65
C SER A 78 -19.57 -17.93 -13.76
N VAL A 79 -20.28 -17.96 -12.63
CA VAL A 79 -21.74 -17.80 -12.57
C VAL A 79 -22.14 -16.38 -12.95
N THR A 80 -21.42 -15.40 -12.41
CA THR A 80 -21.70 -13.97 -12.64
C THR A 80 -21.42 -13.57 -14.09
N ASP A 81 -20.30 -14.02 -14.68
CA ASP A 81 -19.96 -13.73 -16.08
C ASP A 81 -20.93 -14.42 -17.05
N GLN A 82 -21.37 -15.65 -16.76
CA GLN A 82 -22.41 -16.31 -17.55
C GLN A 82 -23.74 -15.53 -17.52
N ALA A 83 -24.14 -15.06 -16.34
CA ALA A 83 -25.35 -14.25 -16.21
C ALA A 83 -25.23 -12.90 -16.93
N PHE A 84 -24.04 -12.28 -16.92
CA PHE A 84 -23.76 -11.05 -17.65
C PHE A 84 -23.87 -11.24 -19.17
N GLN A 85 -23.33 -12.34 -19.70
CA GLN A 85 -23.40 -12.66 -21.13
C GLN A 85 -24.84 -12.88 -21.60
N ASN A 86 -25.71 -13.38 -20.72
CA ASN A 86 -27.12 -13.66 -20.99
C ASN A 86 -28.05 -12.46 -20.79
N LEU A 87 -27.53 -11.26 -20.49
CA LEU A 87 -28.34 -10.05 -20.38
C LEU A 87 -29.09 -9.78 -21.70
N PRO A 88 -30.40 -9.42 -21.65
CA PRO A 88 -31.13 -9.02 -22.84
C PRO A 88 -30.44 -7.84 -23.53
N LYS A 89 -30.20 -7.97 -24.83
CA LYS A 89 -29.59 -6.92 -25.67
C LYS A 89 -30.57 -6.48 -26.74
N SER A 90 -30.57 -5.19 -27.02
CA SER A 90 -31.28 -4.62 -28.17
C SER A 90 -30.67 -5.12 -29.50
N SER A 91 -31.32 -4.79 -30.62
CA SER A 91 -30.79 -5.06 -31.96
C SER A 91 -29.43 -4.39 -32.23
N THR A 92 -29.09 -3.32 -31.50
CA THR A 92 -27.80 -2.63 -31.58
C THR A 92 -26.77 -3.17 -30.58
N GLY A 93 -27.13 -4.19 -29.79
CA GLY A 93 -26.26 -4.81 -28.80
C GLY A 93 -26.26 -4.11 -27.42
N SER A 94 -27.05 -3.05 -27.24
CA SER A 94 -27.12 -2.30 -25.97
C SER A 94 -27.97 -3.02 -24.91
N VAL A 95 -27.57 -2.91 -23.65
CA VAL A 95 -28.31 -3.41 -22.49
C VAL A 95 -29.23 -2.30 -21.95
N SER A 96 -30.42 -2.65 -21.47
CA SER A 96 -31.33 -1.65 -20.88
C SER A 96 -30.87 -1.22 -19.48
N VAL A 97 -31.19 0.03 -19.10
CA VAL A 97 -30.92 0.55 -17.74
C VAL A 97 -31.55 -0.33 -16.66
N HIS A 98 -32.74 -0.88 -16.93
CA HIS A 98 -33.48 -1.73 -15.99
C HIS A 98 -32.76 -3.06 -15.77
N ASP A 99 -32.40 -3.76 -16.85
CA ASP A 99 -31.76 -5.08 -16.77
C ASP A 99 -30.37 -4.99 -16.15
N LEU A 100 -29.59 -3.95 -16.50
CA LEU A 100 -28.25 -3.77 -15.94
C LEU A 100 -28.30 -3.48 -14.43
N LYS A 101 -29.27 -2.68 -13.96
CA LYS A 101 -29.46 -2.43 -12.52
C LYS A 101 -29.83 -3.71 -11.78
N LEU A 102 -30.81 -4.47 -12.29
CA LEU A 102 -31.19 -5.76 -11.70
C LEU A 102 -30.02 -6.73 -11.63
N PHE A 103 -29.18 -6.76 -12.66
CA PHE A 103 -27.96 -7.57 -12.68
C PHE A 103 -26.96 -7.12 -11.61
N ILE A 104 -26.66 -5.82 -11.53
CA ILE A 104 -25.71 -5.29 -10.52
C ILE A 104 -26.23 -5.61 -9.11
N ASP A 105 -27.49 -5.32 -8.82
CA ASP A 105 -28.10 -5.53 -7.50
C ASP A 105 -28.09 -7.01 -7.09
N LYS A 106 -28.27 -7.91 -8.05
CA LYS A 106 -28.30 -9.36 -7.81
C LYS A 106 -26.90 -9.94 -7.62
N TYR A 107 -25.90 -9.53 -8.39
CA TYR A 107 -24.62 -10.22 -8.47
C TYR A 107 -23.45 -9.55 -7.74
N PHE A 108 -23.61 -8.30 -7.29
CA PHE A 108 -22.56 -7.55 -6.61
C PHE A 108 -23.01 -6.99 -5.28
N GLU A 109 -22.06 -6.89 -4.35
CA GLU A 109 -22.19 -6.01 -3.20
C GLU A 109 -21.87 -4.56 -3.58
N GLY A 110 -22.13 -3.63 -2.67
CA GLY A 110 -21.73 -2.24 -2.85
C GLY A 110 -20.22 -2.09 -2.88
N ALA A 111 -19.71 -1.19 -3.71
CA ALA A 111 -18.31 -0.81 -3.63
C ALA A 111 -18.01 -0.31 -2.20
N GLY A 112 -16.98 -0.86 -1.56
CA GLY A 112 -16.63 -0.57 -0.17
C GLY A 112 -17.26 -1.49 0.88
N ASP A 113 -18.18 -2.38 0.52
CA ASP A 113 -18.74 -3.38 1.44
C ASP A 113 -17.71 -4.48 1.79
N ASP A 114 -16.58 -4.50 1.08
CA ASP A 114 -15.37 -5.27 1.40
C ASP A 114 -14.54 -4.65 2.56
N LEU A 115 -14.99 -3.52 3.12
CA LEU A 115 -14.45 -2.90 4.33
C LEU A 115 -15.47 -2.84 5.46
N VAL A 116 -15.01 -3.09 6.68
CA VAL A 116 -15.81 -2.93 7.89
C VAL A 116 -15.29 -1.77 8.73
N TYR A 117 -16.20 -1.09 9.43
CA TYR A 117 -15.83 -0.10 10.44
C TYR A 117 -14.90 -0.72 11.48
N PHE A 118 -13.85 0.01 11.87
CA PHE A 118 -13.00 -0.39 12.98
C PHE A 118 -12.88 0.77 13.98
N HIS A 119 -13.04 0.45 15.26
CA HIS A 119 -12.82 1.42 16.32
C HIS A 119 -11.32 1.43 16.71
N PRO A 120 -10.57 2.51 16.44
CA PRO A 120 -9.17 2.59 16.84
C PRO A 120 -9.03 2.67 18.37
N GLU A 121 -8.35 1.69 18.96
CA GLU A 121 -8.19 1.56 20.43
C GLU A 121 -7.50 2.74 21.10
N ASP A 122 -6.63 3.44 20.37
CA ASP A 122 -5.84 4.57 20.86
C ASP A 122 -6.49 5.93 20.55
N PHE A 123 -7.73 5.95 20.07
CA PHE A 123 -8.47 7.19 19.85
C PHE A 123 -9.04 7.74 21.16
N VAL A 124 -8.73 9.00 21.44
CA VAL A 124 -9.28 9.76 22.57
C VAL A 124 -9.87 11.06 22.01
N PRO A 125 -11.15 11.42 22.28
CA PRO A 125 -11.80 12.58 21.66
C PRO A 125 -11.04 13.91 21.80
N GLU A 126 -10.35 14.10 22.93
CA GLU A 126 -9.46 15.22 23.15
C GLU A 126 -8.04 14.70 23.43
N PRO A 127 -7.21 14.51 22.40
CA PRO A 127 -5.84 14.05 22.59
C PRO A 127 -5.03 15.13 23.31
N GLU A 128 -4.24 14.70 24.28
CA GLU A 128 -3.25 15.56 24.91
C GLU A 128 -2.22 16.09 23.90
N GLY A 129 -1.50 17.15 24.27
CA GLY A 129 -0.41 17.68 23.46
C GLY A 129 -0.84 18.90 22.65
N PHE A 130 -1.11 18.75 21.35
CA PHE A 130 -1.36 19.90 20.49
C PHE A 130 -2.71 20.57 20.77
N LEU A 131 -3.77 19.79 20.96
CA LEU A 131 -5.14 20.30 21.01
C LEU A 131 -5.40 21.22 22.23
N PRO A 132 -4.96 20.87 23.46
CA PRO A 132 -5.04 21.77 24.62
C PRO A 132 -4.33 23.11 24.43
N LYS A 133 -3.29 23.17 23.59
CA LYS A 133 -2.48 24.38 23.36
C LYS A 133 -3.09 25.34 22.34
N VAL A 134 -4.14 24.93 21.61
CA VAL A 134 -4.83 25.79 20.64
C VAL A 134 -5.75 26.76 21.39
N LYS A 135 -5.32 28.02 21.51
CA LYS A 135 -6.05 29.07 22.24
C LYS A 135 -7.24 29.65 21.48
N ASN A 136 -7.13 29.78 20.15
CA ASN A 136 -8.24 30.29 19.34
C ASN A 136 -9.37 29.24 19.30
N ARG A 137 -10.58 29.66 19.68
CA ARG A 137 -11.74 28.76 19.84
C ARG A 137 -12.19 28.13 18.52
N GLU A 138 -12.20 28.89 17.43
CA GLU A 138 -12.63 28.41 16.11
C GLU A 138 -11.62 27.40 15.55
N VAL A 139 -10.33 27.71 15.65
CA VAL A 139 -9.25 26.80 15.23
C VAL A 139 -9.27 25.53 16.08
N ARG A 140 -9.52 25.63 17.40
CA ARG A 140 -9.67 24.45 18.26
C ARG A 140 -10.86 23.60 17.84
N ALA A 141 -12.03 24.21 17.60
CA ALA A 141 -13.22 23.50 17.15
C ALA A 141 -13.00 22.80 15.81
N TRP A 142 -12.31 23.45 14.86
CA TRP A 142 -11.89 22.82 13.61
C TRP A 142 -10.92 21.66 13.84
N ALA A 143 -9.91 21.81 14.70
CA ALA A 143 -8.95 20.76 15.01
C ALA A 143 -9.61 19.53 15.67
N VAL A 144 -10.60 19.72 16.55
CA VAL A 144 -11.43 18.62 17.11
C VAL A 144 -12.16 17.90 15.99
N LYS A 145 -12.78 18.62 15.05
CA LYS A 145 -13.47 18.01 13.90
C LYS A 145 -12.51 17.20 13.04
N VAL A 146 -11.35 17.74 12.69
CA VAL A 146 -10.33 17.00 11.92
C VAL A 146 -9.85 15.76 12.67
N HIS A 147 -9.55 15.88 13.96
CA HIS A 147 -9.15 14.74 14.79
C HIS A 147 -10.23 13.64 14.83
N SER A 148 -11.51 14.02 14.94
CA SER A 148 -12.63 13.06 14.95
C SER A 148 -12.75 12.24 13.66
N LEU A 149 -12.19 12.73 12.53
CA LEU A 149 -12.18 11.99 11.27
C LEU A 149 -11.36 10.71 11.36
N TRP A 150 -10.32 10.62 12.21
CA TRP A 150 -9.54 9.38 12.35
C TRP A 150 -10.43 8.20 12.78
N LYS A 151 -11.34 8.44 13.72
CA LYS A 151 -12.34 7.45 14.13
C LYS A 151 -13.27 7.09 12.98
N ASN A 152 -13.69 8.06 12.17
CA ASN A 152 -14.65 7.85 11.07
C ASN A 152 -14.04 7.19 9.84
N LEU A 153 -12.74 7.37 9.60
CA LEU A 153 -12.01 6.83 8.45
C LEU A 153 -11.28 5.52 8.75
N SER A 154 -11.31 5.06 10.01
CA SER A 154 -10.71 3.79 10.39
C SER A 154 -11.54 2.60 9.93
N ARG A 155 -10.88 1.67 9.23
CA ARG A 155 -11.50 0.48 8.64
C ARG A 155 -10.62 -0.74 8.90
N LYS A 156 -11.24 -1.91 8.79
CA LYS A 156 -10.56 -3.20 8.58
C LYS A 156 -11.08 -3.81 7.29
N VAL A 157 -10.22 -4.58 6.63
CA VAL A 157 -10.65 -5.41 5.50
C VAL A 157 -11.56 -6.51 6.04
N SER A 158 -12.72 -6.71 5.38
CA SER A 158 -13.68 -7.76 5.75
C SER A 158 -13.03 -9.14 5.74
N SER A 159 -13.51 -10.05 6.58
CA SER A 159 -13.08 -11.45 6.56
C SER A 159 -13.37 -12.11 5.21
N GLU A 160 -14.39 -11.64 4.48
CA GLU A 160 -14.77 -12.15 3.16
C GLU A 160 -13.65 -12.03 2.13
N VAL A 161 -12.84 -10.98 2.22
CA VAL A 161 -11.69 -10.80 1.32
C VAL A 161 -10.64 -11.90 1.52
N LYS A 162 -10.53 -12.44 2.74
CA LYS A 162 -9.60 -13.54 3.05
C LYS A 162 -10.20 -14.91 2.72
N THR A 163 -11.50 -15.11 2.93
CA THR A 163 -12.18 -16.39 2.66
C THR A 163 -12.43 -16.59 1.16
N HIS A 164 -12.74 -15.51 0.43
CA HIS A 164 -13.12 -15.53 -0.99
C HIS A 164 -12.32 -14.51 -1.82
N PRO A 165 -10.97 -14.53 -1.83
CA PRO A 165 -10.16 -13.48 -2.47
C PRO A 165 -10.44 -13.29 -3.97
N SER A 166 -10.95 -14.30 -4.66
CA SER A 166 -11.35 -14.21 -6.07
C SER A 166 -12.61 -13.37 -6.33
N TYR A 167 -13.34 -12.96 -5.29
CA TYR A 167 -14.55 -12.15 -5.38
C TYR A 167 -14.27 -10.66 -5.22
N HIS A 168 -13.05 -10.31 -4.81
CA HIS A 168 -12.69 -8.96 -4.42
C HIS A 168 -11.50 -8.46 -5.23
N THR A 169 -11.53 -7.18 -5.59
CA THR A 169 -10.31 -6.48 -6.02
C THR A 169 -9.52 -5.95 -4.84
N LEU A 170 -10.13 -5.77 -3.65
CA LEU A 170 -9.42 -5.37 -2.44
C LEU A 170 -8.48 -6.49 -1.98
N LEU A 171 -7.27 -6.13 -1.59
CA LEU A 171 -6.27 -7.05 -1.08
C LEU A 171 -6.37 -7.15 0.45
N PRO A 172 -6.18 -8.36 1.02
CA PRO A 172 -6.15 -8.51 2.45
C PRO A 172 -4.92 -7.82 3.05
N VAL A 173 -5.11 -7.20 4.22
CA VAL A 173 -4.02 -6.66 5.04
C VAL A 173 -4.14 -7.18 6.48
N PRO A 174 -3.02 -7.27 7.23
CA PRO A 174 -3.02 -7.84 8.57
C PRO A 174 -3.71 -6.96 9.63
N GLY A 175 -3.61 -5.64 9.51
CA GLY A 175 -4.08 -4.65 10.49
C GLY A 175 -5.25 -3.79 9.99
N SER A 176 -5.63 -2.80 10.80
CA SER A 176 -6.56 -1.74 10.40
C SER A 176 -5.88 -0.73 9.48
N VAL A 177 -6.69 -0.03 8.68
CA VAL A 177 -6.28 1.03 7.77
C VAL A 177 -7.02 2.33 8.12
N ILE A 178 -6.46 3.45 7.68
CA ILE A 178 -7.18 4.72 7.55
C ILE A 178 -7.35 4.96 6.04
N ILE A 179 -8.58 5.07 5.57
CA ILE A 179 -8.84 5.38 4.17
C ILE A 179 -8.88 6.91 3.95
N PRO A 180 -8.48 7.43 2.78
CA PRO A 180 -8.63 8.86 2.49
C PRO A 180 -10.10 9.32 2.50
N GLY A 181 -11.02 8.43 2.11
CA GLY A 181 -12.47 8.64 2.16
C GLY A 181 -13.13 8.69 0.78
N SER A 182 -14.46 8.71 0.77
CA SER A 182 -15.29 8.70 -0.44
C SER A 182 -15.00 7.47 -1.34
N ARG A 183 -14.57 7.67 -2.58
CA ARG A 183 -14.20 6.63 -3.56
C ARG A 183 -12.84 5.94 -3.28
N PHE A 184 -12.02 6.52 -2.43
CA PHE A 184 -10.71 5.97 -2.03
C PHE A 184 -10.90 5.12 -0.78
N ARG A 185 -11.03 3.82 -1.01
CA ARG A 185 -11.51 2.81 -0.06
C ARG A 185 -10.48 1.72 0.14
N GLU A 186 -9.22 2.10 0.12
CA GLU A 186 -8.06 1.27 0.34
C GLU A 186 -6.97 2.12 0.98
N VAL A 187 -5.97 1.46 1.59
CA VAL A 187 -4.75 2.16 2.00
C VAL A 187 -3.97 2.55 0.74
N TYR A 188 -3.48 3.79 0.71
CA TYR A 188 -2.60 4.32 -0.33
C TYR A 188 -1.21 4.60 0.26
N TYR A 189 -0.16 4.32 -0.49
CA TYR A 189 1.20 4.31 0.06
C TYR A 189 1.65 5.71 0.50
N TRP A 190 1.84 6.66 -0.41
CA TRP A 190 2.43 7.96 -0.03
C TRP A 190 1.47 8.80 0.84
N ASP A 191 0.15 8.69 0.65
CA ASP A 191 -0.88 9.32 1.49
C ASP A 191 -0.75 8.88 2.95
N SER A 192 -0.36 7.62 3.17
CA SER A 192 -0.14 7.07 4.51
C SER A 192 0.91 7.82 5.30
N TYR A 193 1.89 8.47 4.65
CA TYR A 193 2.88 9.29 5.35
C TYR A 193 2.20 10.45 6.07
N TRP A 194 1.37 11.21 5.35
CA TRP A 194 0.65 12.36 5.91
C TRP A 194 -0.38 11.94 6.94
N VAL A 195 -1.06 10.82 6.71
CA VAL A 195 -1.98 10.22 7.69
C VAL A 195 -1.21 9.87 8.97
N ILE A 196 -0.08 9.17 8.88
CA ILE A 196 0.75 8.82 10.04
C ILE A 196 1.19 10.08 10.78
N ARG A 197 1.65 11.13 10.08
CA ARG A 197 2.01 12.40 10.72
C ARG A 197 0.84 12.99 11.54
N GLY A 198 -0.38 12.94 11.00
CA GLY A 198 -1.59 13.38 11.70
C GLY A 198 -1.99 12.49 12.88
N LEU A 199 -1.85 11.17 12.74
CA LEU A 199 -2.07 10.20 13.82
C LEU A 199 -1.07 10.39 14.96
N LEU A 200 0.21 10.62 14.65
CA LEU A 200 1.25 10.89 15.64
C LEU A 200 0.97 12.19 16.40
N ALA A 201 0.52 13.25 15.71
CA ALA A 201 0.07 14.48 16.36
C ALA A 201 -1.13 14.22 17.29
N SER A 202 -2.01 13.28 16.91
CA SER A 202 -3.16 12.83 17.69
C SER A 202 -2.84 11.77 18.76
N LYS A 203 -1.55 11.45 18.98
CA LYS A 203 -1.07 10.38 19.88
C LYS A 203 -1.60 8.97 19.56
N MET A 204 -2.05 8.73 18.33
CA MET A 204 -2.58 7.43 17.87
C MET A 204 -1.47 6.53 17.31
N TYR A 205 -0.53 6.14 18.18
CA TYR A 205 0.67 5.41 17.81
C TYR A 205 0.43 3.97 17.34
N LYS A 206 -0.54 3.25 17.94
CA LYS A 206 -0.89 1.89 17.54
C LYS A 206 -1.52 1.89 16.16
N THR A 207 -2.41 2.86 15.90
CA THR A 207 -3.05 3.02 14.59
C THR A 207 -2.00 3.34 13.52
N ALA A 208 -1.05 4.24 13.80
CA ALA A 208 0.06 4.53 12.88
C ALA A 208 0.93 3.30 12.59
N LYS A 209 1.29 2.53 13.63
CA LYS A 209 2.06 1.28 13.50
C LYS A 209 1.32 0.23 12.68
N SER A 210 -0.01 0.12 12.83
CA SER A 210 -0.84 -0.79 12.02
C SER A 210 -0.75 -0.49 10.53
N ILE A 211 -0.74 0.78 10.13
CA ILE A 211 -0.59 1.18 8.72
C ILE A 211 0.77 0.71 8.18
N VAL A 212 1.86 0.97 8.89
CA VAL A 212 3.21 0.52 8.49
C VAL A 212 3.29 -1.00 8.36
N ILE A 213 2.69 -1.75 9.28
CA ILE A 213 2.65 -3.23 9.20
C ILE A 213 1.91 -3.69 7.93
N ASN A 214 0.84 -3.01 7.53
CA ASN A 214 0.16 -3.31 6.28
C ASN A 214 1.04 -3.04 5.05
N LEU A 215 1.77 -1.92 5.03
CA LEU A 215 2.68 -1.59 3.93
C LEU A 215 3.84 -2.59 3.83
N ILE A 216 4.40 -3.02 4.96
CA ILE A 216 5.42 -4.07 5.02
C ILE A 216 4.89 -5.39 4.43
N SER A 217 3.64 -5.76 4.72
CA SER A 217 3.05 -6.98 4.18
C SER A 217 2.97 -7.00 2.65
N PHE A 218 2.89 -5.82 2.00
CA PHE A 218 2.98 -5.73 0.55
C PHE A 218 4.38 -6.00 0.03
N ILE A 219 5.42 -5.56 0.75
CA ILE A 219 6.80 -5.88 0.39
C ILE A 219 7.06 -7.38 0.54
N ASP A 220 6.53 -8.00 1.59
CA ASP A 220 6.68 -9.44 1.83
C ASP A 220 6.09 -10.25 0.66
N GLU A 221 4.85 -9.94 0.26
CA GLU A 221 4.10 -10.67 -0.78
C GLU A 221 4.45 -10.26 -2.23
N TYR A 222 4.64 -8.96 -2.50
CA TYR A 222 4.80 -8.40 -3.85
C TYR A 222 6.19 -7.83 -4.13
N GLY A 223 7.06 -7.76 -3.12
CA GLY A 223 8.43 -7.26 -3.27
C GLY A 223 8.60 -5.75 -3.17
N PHE A 224 7.51 -4.98 -3.16
CA PHE A 224 7.50 -3.53 -2.99
C PHE A 224 6.16 -3.06 -2.42
N VAL A 225 6.10 -1.83 -1.94
CA VAL A 225 4.83 -1.26 -1.47
C VAL A 225 3.96 -0.89 -2.67
N LEU A 226 2.75 -1.45 -2.72
CA LEU A 226 1.79 -1.16 -3.80
C LEU A 226 1.26 0.28 -3.72
N ASN A 227 0.86 0.85 -4.86
CA ASN A 227 0.16 2.14 -4.90
C ASN A 227 -1.03 2.18 -3.93
N GLY A 228 -1.85 1.13 -3.95
CA GLY A 228 -2.87 0.88 -2.95
C GLY A 228 -3.24 -0.59 -2.86
N ALA A 229 -4.07 -0.94 -1.88
CA ALA A 229 -4.43 -2.33 -1.57
C ALA A 229 -5.45 -2.94 -2.54
N ARG A 230 -5.27 -2.79 -3.86
CA ARG A 230 -6.16 -3.39 -4.87
C ARG A 230 -5.36 -4.22 -5.86
N THR A 231 -5.97 -5.27 -6.39
CA THR A 231 -5.34 -6.21 -7.33
C THR A 231 -4.86 -5.52 -8.60
N TYR A 232 -5.59 -4.52 -9.09
CA TYR A 232 -5.19 -3.71 -10.25
C TYR A 232 -4.06 -2.70 -9.93
N TYR A 233 -3.58 -2.61 -8.68
CA TYR A 233 -2.39 -1.84 -8.27
C TYR A 233 -1.13 -2.70 -8.09
N THR A 234 -1.19 -4.02 -8.25
CA THR A 234 -0.05 -4.93 -7.99
C THR A 234 1.12 -4.78 -8.95
N ASN A 235 1.02 -3.89 -9.94
CA ASN A 235 2.03 -3.62 -10.96
C ASN A 235 2.76 -2.29 -10.78
N ARG A 236 2.38 -1.47 -9.77
CA ARG A 236 2.93 -0.13 -9.59
C ARG A 236 3.01 0.29 -8.13
N SER A 237 4.01 1.10 -7.84
CA SER A 237 4.23 1.72 -6.52
C SER A 237 3.82 3.21 -6.53
N GLN A 238 4.25 3.93 -5.51
CA GLN A 238 4.09 5.36 -5.27
C GLN A 238 5.38 5.89 -4.61
N PRO A 239 5.54 7.21 -4.41
CA PRO A 239 6.76 7.76 -3.80
C PRO A 239 7.17 7.02 -2.50
N PRO A 240 8.41 6.50 -2.42
CA PRO A 240 8.82 5.63 -1.32
C PRO A 240 9.07 6.42 -0.03
N LEU A 241 8.12 6.32 0.90
CA LEU A 241 8.15 7.04 2.18
C LEU A 241 8.14 6.10 3.39
N LEU A 242 8.20 4.77 3.21
CA LEU A 242 8.08 3.80 4.31
C LEU A 242 9.17 3.97 5.39
N SER A 243 10.42 4.21 4.99
CA SER A 243 11.52 4.46 5.94
C SER A 243 11.26 5.70 6.79
N ALA A 244 10.75 6.78 6.18
CA ALA A 244 10.37 8.00 6.87
C ALA A 244 9.18 7.78 7.82
N MET A 245 8.18 6.98 7.43
CA MET A 245 7.06 6.61 8.31
C MET A 245 7.54 5.85 9.55
N ILE A 246 8.42 4.85 9.38
CA ILE A 246 8.99 4.07 10.48
C ILE A 246 9.81 4.97 11.40
N TYR A 247 10.64 5.85 10.83
CA TYR A 247 11.45 6.80 11.59
C TYR A 247 10.58 7.75 12.43
N GLU A 248 9.52 8.31 11.86
CA GLU A 248 8.61 9.21 12.57
C GLU A 248 7.90 8.49 13.74
N ILE A 249 7.48 7.23 13.56
CA ILE A 249 6.91 6.44 14.66
C ILE A 249 7.98 6.20 15.73
N TYR A 250 9.17 5.72 15.35
CA TYR A 250 10.27 5.46 16.27
C TYR A 250 10.66 6.69 17.09
N SER A 251 10.83 7.86 16.45
CA SER A 251 11.18 9.12 17.12
C SER A 251 10.14 9.57 18.15
N ARG A 252 8.90 9.06 18.08
CA ARG A 252 7.84 9.36 19.06
C ARG A 252 7.67 8.29 20.13
N THR A 253 7.95 7.03 19.83
CA THR A 253 7.63 5.89 20.70
C THR A 253 8.85 5.18 21.28
N GLY A 254 10.02 5.33 20.68
CA GLY A 254 11.21 4.53 21.01
C GLY A 254 11.09 3.06 20.61
N ASP A 255 10.16 2.70 19.72
CA ASP A 255 9.88 1.31 19.33
C ASP A 255 10.98 0.73 18.44
N VAL A 256 12.08 0.31 19.06
CA VAL A 256 13.24 -0.32 18.39
C VAL A 256 12.85 -1.61 17.69
N GLU A 257 11.88 -2.35 18.23
CA GLU A 257 11.43 -3.62 17.64
C GLU A 257 10.72 -3.39 16.31
N LEU A 258 9.96 -2.29 16.17
CA LEU A 258 9.43 -1.87 14.87
C LEU A 258 10.56 -1.59 13.85
N VAL A 259 11.65 -0.96 14.26
CA VAL A 259 12.78 -0.68 13.35
C VAL A 259 13.44 -1.99 12.91
N LYS A 260 13.79 -2.86 13.86
CA LYS A 260 14.43 -4.16 13.58
C LYS A 260 13.61 -5.02 12.63
N ARG A 261 12.30 -5.17 12.87
CA ARG A 261 11.43 -5.98 12.01
C ARG A 261 11.23 -5.39 10.61
N SER A 262 11.37 -4.07 10.47
CA SER A 262 11.10 -3.39 9.20
C SER A 262 12.33 -3.33 8.30
N LEU A 263 13.54 -3.44 8.86
CA LEU A 263 14.79 -3.33 8.12
C LEU A 263 14.88 -4.31 6.92
N PRO A 264 14.54 -5.61 7.06
CA PRO A 264 14.56 -6.52 5.90
C PRO A 264 13.63 -6.07 4.76
N ALA A 265 12.42 -5.59 5.10
CA ALA A 265 11.48 -5.09 4.10
C ALA A 265 11.97 -3.80 3.44
N LEU A 266 12.57 -2.87 4.21
CA LEU A 266 13.15 -1.65 3.66
C LEU A 266 14.30 -1.93 2.68
N LEU A 267 15.14 -2.93 2.98
CA LEU A 267 16.21 -3.35 2.06
C LEU A 267 15.63 -3.92 0.77
N LYS A 268 14.58 -4.75 0.86
CA LYS A 268 13.88 -5.30 -0.32
C LYS A 268 13.23 -4.21 -1.17
N GLU A 269 12.59 -3.22 -0.54
CA GLU A 269 12.02 -2.07 -1.27
C GLU A 269 13.14 -1.22 -1.92
N TYR A 270 14.26 -1.04 -1.25
CA TYR A 270 15.42 -0.35 -1.82
C TYR A 270 15.97 -1.08 -3.06
N GLU A 271 16.08 -2.41 -3.00
CA GLU A 271 16.46 -3.25 -4.14
C GLU A 271 15.47 -3.11 -5.31
N PHE A 272 14.16 -3.10 -5.02
CA PHE A 272 13.13 -2.85 -6.03
C PHE A 272 13.36 -1.52 -6.77
N TRP A 273 13.54 -0.42 -6.05
CA TRP A 273 13.80 0.89 -6.68
C TRP A 273 15.13 0.95 -7.43
N ASN A 274 16.14 0.16 -7.01
CA ASN A 274 17.45 0.07 -7.66
C ASN A 274 17.55 -1.01 -8.75
N SER A 275 16.44 -1.68 -9.07
CA SER A 275 16.37 -2.64 -10.18
C SER A 275 16.49 -1.94 -11.54
N ASP A 276 16.86 -2.69 -12.57
CA ASP A 276 17.22 -2.14 -13.88
C ASP A 276 16.10 -1.37 -14.58
N ILE A 277 14.84 -1.73 -14.33
CA ILE A 277 13.69 -1.01 -14.92
C ILE A 277 13.53 0.41 -14.37
N HIS A 278 13.90 0.60 -13.10
CA HIS A 278 13.82 1.86 -12.38
C HIS A 278 15.12 2.66 -12.48
N LYS A 279 16.27 1.99 -12.60
CA LYS A 279 17.57 2.64 -12.72
C LYS A 279 17.71 3.34 -14.08
N VAL A 280 18.14 4.60 -14.05
CA VAL A 280 18.49 5.37 -15.24
C VAL A 280 19.83 6.05 -15.04
N THR A 281 20.62 6.07 -16.11
CA THR A 281 21.91 6.75 -16.15
C THR A 281 21.73 8.04 -16.91
N VAL A 282 22.06 9.17 -16.28
CA VAL A 282 21.97 10.50 -16.89
C VAL A 282 23.34 11.18 -16.84
N SER A 283 23.71 11.89 -17.91
CA SER A 283 24.92 12.71 -17.95
C SER A 283 24.55 14.17 -17.69
N ASP A 284 25.27 14.84 -16.79
CA ASP A 284 25.11 16.26 -16.56
C ASP A 284 25.84 17.12 -17.62
N ALA A 285 25.69 18.44 -17.51
CA ALA A 285 26.32 19.40 -18.42
C ALA A 285 27.86 19.40 -18.36
N GLN A 286 28.44 18.83 -17.29
CA GLN A 286 29.88 18.69 -17.09
C GLN A 286 30.41 17.35 -17.63
N GLY A 287 29.54 16.49 -18.16
CA GLY A 287 29.89 15.16 -18.66
C GLY A 287 30.01 14.11 -17.54
N CYS A 288 29.61 14.41 -16.31
CA CYS A 288 29.59 13.44 -15.22
C CYS A 288 28.34 12.55 -15.32
N THR A 289 28.54 11.27 -15.07
CA THR A 289 27.48 10.25 -15.14
C THR A 289 26.87 10.02 -13.77
N HIS A 290 25.54 10.14 -13.67
CA HIS A 290 24.76 9.94 -12.46
C HIS A 290 23.80 8.76 -12.63
N THR A 291 23.67 7.95 -11.58
CA THR A 291 22.65 6.90 -11.51
C THR A 291 21.49 7.38 -10.67
N LEU A 292 20.29 7.45 -11.26
CA LEU A 292 19.05 7.88 -10.63
C LEU A 292 17.97 6.81 -10.78
N ASN A 293 16.83 7.03 -10.14
CA ASN A 293 15.66 6.16 -10.26
C ASN A 293 14.51 6.92 -10.95
N ARG A 294 13.71 6.21 -11.75
CA ARG A 294 12.48 6.70 -12.38
C ARG A 294 11.27 5.88 -11.94
N TYR A 295 10.09 6.49 -12.01
CA TYR A 295 8.84 5.74 -11.95
C TYR A 295 8.63 4.98 -13.25
N ASN A 296 8.37 3.68 -13.14
CA ASN A 296 8.01 2.83 -14.27
C ASN A 296 7.04 1.76 -13.77
N ALA A 297 5.85 1.71 -14.35
CA ALA A 297 4.91 0.62 -14.14
C ALA A 297 4.94 -0.27 -15.38
N ARG A 298 5.15 -1.58 -15.23
CA ARG A 298 5.10 -2.56 -16.32
C ARG A 298 3.66 -2.74 -16.82
N TRP A 299 3.09 -1.71 -17.44
CA TRP A 299 1.70 -1.67 -17.87
C TRP A 299 1.54 -0.84 -19.14
N ASN A 300 0.95 -1.44 -20.17
CA ASN A 300 0.76 -0.84 -21.48
C ASN A 300 -0.72 -0.81 -21.91
N LYS A 301 -1.65 -0.98 -20.96
CA LYS A 301 -3.09 -0.92 -21.17
C LYS A 301 -3.68 0.27 -20.42
N PRO A 302 -4.92 0.70 -20.72
CA PRO A 302 -5.65 1.61 -19.84
C PRO A 302 -5.68 1.08 -18.40
N ARG A 303 -5.79 2.01 -17.44
CA ARG A 303 -5.85 1.67 -16.02
C ARG A 303 -7.29 1.22 -15.69
N PRO A 304 -7.52 0.06 -15.06
CA PRO A 304 -8.88 -0.42 -14.78
C PRO A 304 -9.74 0.58 -14.00
N GLU A 305 -9.15 1.32 -13.06
CA GLU A 305 -9.85 2.33 -12.27
C GLU A 305 -10.21 3.61 -13.05
N SER A 306 -9.85 3.68 -14.35
CA SER A 306 -10.08 4.82 -15.23
C SER A 306 -10.21 4.41 -16.70
N SER A 307 -10.57 3.16 -17.01
CA SER A 307 -10.47 2.60 -18.37
C SER A 307 -11.35 3.32 -19.39
N THR A 308 -12.52 3.81 -18.98
CA THR A 308 -13.43 4.60 -19.85
C THR A 308 -13.03 6.07 -20.00
N MET A 309 -12.08 6.57 -19.20
CA MET A 309 -11.66 7.98 -19.20
C MET A 309 -10.27 8.22 -19.81
N VAL A 310 -9.44 7.19 -19.90
CA VAL A 310 -8.07 7.30 -20.41
C VAL A 310 -8.02 6.85 -21.87
N CYS A 311 -8.12 7.79 -22.81
CA CYS A 311 -7.40 7.64 -24.07
C CYS A 311 -5.91 7.65 -23.74
N LEU A 312 -5.19 6.58 -24.13
CA LEU A 312 -3.77 6.36 -23.90
C LEU A 312 -2.95 7.66 -23.93
N VAL A 313 -2.41 8.06 -22.78
CA VAL A 313 -1.20 8.89 -22.72
C VAL A 313 -0.12 7.97 -22.16
N CYS A 314 0.66 7.41 -23.09
CA CYS A 314 1.92 6.72 -22.81
C CYS A 314 2.98 7.73 -22.34
#